data_AF-A0AAV7IGE9-F1
#
_entry.id   AF-A0AAV7IGE9-F1
#
_cell.length_a   1.000
_cell.length_b   1.000
_cell.length_c   1.000
_cell.angle_alpha   90.00
_cell.angle_beta   90.00
_cell.angle_gamma   90.00
#
_symmetry.space_group_name_H-M   'P 1'
#
loop_
_entity.id
_entity.type
_entity.pdbx_description
1 polymer ?
#
loop_
_entity_poly.entity_id
_entity_poly.type
_entity_poly.pdbx_seq_one_letter_code
_entity_poly.pdbx_strand_id
1 'polypeptide(L)'
;MMLIKNYPWIAKQINNALENHAVSKSILDRDPIDLRNPKALKVLKNNPEKFSQNWELYLKYMYSHYKERSVHRFVISAGWYQDFPIKIAEKCLDDLKNKNYLALIISALLFEGPVLEKLITPFLPTSDVINFEQKEAKKDYSLEKTTVRAFNIVKPPVSLDFIAEYCKSDHIHMITHCLFNVTRRTSAAGVISFARKLTNRPISVKKHGIRLFFLVSSVQEIREFLINLWRTETHMTIKTLVFKSARKVFEENPNDGTWRLVKKCVDSLKSENKDILEKVTELETIPNEYISEYVKLLIKVYRRIGGEGMDVWSYIKKLLEQVNEHIATLYAEEIHEEIIDNFVLDMSFPKDILKAGFDYLLNIYIGNAGEKLERRLVRFEESFRKIVSESWSTSYPNDPSSYPANYFVHNAISNVTLNFSSNPLKARLINVLLNIFNAVLKPQQDPESFLRLIFSSFLQDPISPQELASKVSTILPKLDEIFSITLMSIASCLFHQLISFSCCSPQYQLDLVQSLIDFNNNETTIFAAELLYLMSPRFEIKRFLEIITALQQHAHPAVMAIAHVILHMHS
;
A
#
# COMPACT_ATOMS: atom_id res chain seq x y z
N MET A 1 -86.39 1.91 -18.52
CA MET A 1 -87.19 0.68 -18.33
C MET A 1 -87.53 0.58 -16.85
N MET A 2 -88.65 1.17 -16.44
CA MET A 2 -89.87 0.44 -16.06
C MET A 2 -89.63 -0.60 -14.95
N LEU A 3 -89.73 -0.15 -13.69
CA LEU A 3 -90.30 -0.86 -12.51
C LEU A 3 -89.87 -0.21 -11.16
N ILE A 4 -90.00 1.12 -11.02
CA ILE A 4 -89.93 1.77 -9.69
C ILE A 4 -91.03 2.84 -9.60
N LYS A 5 -92.30 2.42 -9.69
CA LYS A 5 -93.43 3.34 -9.44
C LYS A 5 -94.51 2.82 -8.49
N ASN A 6 -94.43 1.57 -8.00
CA ASN A 6 -95.51 0.98 -7.19
C ASN A 6 -95.12 0.48 -5.77
N TYR A 7 -93.93 0.81 -5.24
CA TYR A 7 -93.55 0.38 -3.88
C TYR A 7 -92.85 1.50 -3.07
N PRO A 8 -93.60 2.28 -2.27
CA PRO A 8 -93.04 3.38 -1.46
C PRO A 8 -92.03 2.92 -0.39
N TRP A 9 -92.07 1.66 0.03
CA TRP A 9 -91.19 1.12 1.06
C TRP A 9 -89.76 0.80 0.55
N ILE A 10 -89.60 0.51 -0.74
CA ILE A 10 -88.29 0.28 -1.37
C ILE A 10 -87.52 1.60 -1.53
N ALA A 11 -88.21 2.69 -1.90
CA ALA A 11 -87.61 4.02 -1.93
C ALA A 11 -87.18 4.50 -0.53
N LYS A 12 -87.94 4.12 0.52
CA LYS A 12 -87.59 4.41 1.92
C LYS A 12 -86.41 3.57 2.43
N GLN A 13 -86.26 2.31 1.99
CA GLN A 13 -85.08 1.49 2.31
C GLN A 13 -83.82 1.94 1.54
N ILE A 14 -83.95 2.36 0.29
CA ILE A 14 -82.83 2.94 -0.49
C ILE A 14 -82.43 4.30 0.07
N ASN A 15 -83.38 5.17 0.45
CA ASN A 15 -83.07 6.44 1.12
C ASN A 15 -82.49 6.23 2.52
N ASN A 16 -82.96 5.27 3.31
CA ASN A 16 -82.32 4.96 4.60
C ASN A 16 -80.93 4.31 4.42
N ALA A 17 -80.70 3.54 3.36
CA ALA A 17 -79.37 3.01 3.04
C ALA A 17 -78.42 4.11 2.54
N LEU A 18 -78.92 5.08 1.76
CA LEU A 18 -78.17 6.24 1.28
C LEU A 18 -77.96 7.30 2.37
N GLU A 19 -78.88 7.48 3.32
CA GLU A 19 -78.73 8.35 4.48
C GLU A 19 -77.80 7.74 5.53
N ASN A 20 -77.84 6.43 5.76
CA ASN A 20 -76.84 5.75 6.61
C ASN A 20 -75.46 5.66 5.93
N HIS A 21 -75.39 5.65 4.59
CA HIS A 21 -74.13 5.84 3.87
C HIS A 21 -73.67 7.30 3.82
N ALA A 22 -74.58 8.28 3.84
CA ALA A 22 -74.23 9.71 3.84
C ALA A 22 -73.80 10.20 5.24
N VAL A 23 -74.35 9.61 6.31
CA VAL A 23 -73.96 9.92 7.69
C VAL A 23 -72.65 9.22 8.09
N SER A 24 -72.24 8.11 7.43
CA SER A 24 -70.89 7.56 7.62
C SER A 24 -69.83 8.18 6.69
N LYS A 25 -70.23 9.01 5.71
CA LYS A 25 -69.34 9.64 4.73
C LYS A 25 -69.16 11.15 4.91
N SER A 26 -69.73 11.76 5.95
CA SER A 26 -69.44 13.16 6.33
C SER A 26 -68.16 13.31 7.19
N ILE A 27 -67.46 12.21 7.50
CA ILE A 27 -66.18 12.22 8.25
C ILE A 27 -64.97 11.81 7.39
N LEU A 28 -65.19 11.35 6.15
CA LEU A 28 -64.12 10.85 5.27
C LEU A 28 -64.14 11.55 3.91
N ASP A 29 -63.82 12.84 3.90
CA ASP A 29 -63.47 13.50 2.64
C ASP A 29 -62.54 14.71 2.86
N ARG A 30 -61.35 14.46 3.39
CA ARG A 30 -60.12 15.15 2.99
C ARG A 30 -58.98 14.16 3.16
N ASP A 31 -58.38 13.72 2.06
CA ASP A 31 -57.10 13.04 2.09
C ASP A 31 -56.16 13.78 3.05
N PRO A 32 -55.50 13.05 3.97
CA PRO A 32 -54.59 13.69 4.90
C PRO A 32 -53.50 14.42 4.12
N ILE A 33 -53.23 15.67 4.50
CA ILE A 33 -52.23 16.46 3.80
C ILE A 33 -50.89 15.74 3.93
N ASP A 34 -50.32 15.34 2.80
CA ASP A 34 -49.00 14.72 2.75
C ASP A 34 -47.96 15.67 3.36
N LEU A 35 -47.43 15.32 4.54
CA LEU A 35 -46.45 16.13 5.26
C LEU A 35 -45.11 16.23 4.52
N ARG A 36 -44.88 15.40 3.51
CA ARG A 36 -43.70 15.47 2.65
C ARG A 36 -43.82 16.61 1.63
N ASN A 37 -45.05 17.04 1.34
CA ASN A 37 -45.32 18.11 0.38
C ASN A 37 -45.08 19.49 1.02
N PRO A 38 -44.32 20.40 0.38
CA PRO A 38 -44.13 21.77 0.86
C PRO A 38 -45.44 22.53 1.13
N LYS A 39 -46.55 22.16 0.46
CA LYS A 39 -47.88 22.72 0.72
C LYS A 39 -48.34 22.50 2.16
N ALA A 40 -47.90 21.43 2.84
CA ALA A 40 -48.24 21.17 4.24
C ALA A 40 -47.77 22.29 5.17
N LEU A 41 -46.57 22.83 4.97
CA LEU A 41 -46.04 23.96 5.74
C LEU A 41 -46.85 25.24 5.50
N LYS A 42 -47.29 25.47 4.26
CA LYS A 42 -48.15 26.61 3.92
C LYS A 42 -49.50 26.52 4.61
N VAL A 43 -50.09 25.33 4.65
CA VAL A 43 -51.35 25.11 5.39
C VAL A 43 -51.14 25.24 6.89
N LEU A 44 -50.02 24.74 7.43
CA LEU A 44 -49.70 24.85 8.86
C LEU A 44 -49.61 26.33 9.28
N LYS A 45 -49.00 27.17 8.45
CA LYS A 45 -48.91 28.62 8.67
C LYS A 45 -50.26 29.34 8.62
N ASN A 46 -51.13 28.94 7.70
CA ASN A 46 -52.37 29.67 7.43
C ASN A 46 -53.58 29.13 8.21
N ASN A 47 -53.57 27.85 8.59
CA ASN A 47 -54.65 27.18 9.29
C ASN A 47 -54.10 25.99 10.11
N PRO A 48 -53.47 26.26 11.28
CA PRO A 48 -52.90 25.23 12.14
C PRO A 48 -53.97 24.31 12.76
N GLU A 49 -55.19 24.82 13.00
CA GLU A 49 -56.29 24.05 13.60
C GLU A 49 -56.65 22.79 12.82
N LYS A 50 -56.50 22.83 11.48
CA LYS A 50 -56.72 21.66 10.62
C LYS A 50 -55.83 20.46 11.01
N PHE A 51 -54.64 20.72 11.51
CA PHE A 51 -53.74 19.68 12.02
C PHE A 51 -54.10 19.29 13.46
N SER A 52 -54.46 20.26 14.30
CA SER A 52 -54.88 20.04 15.70
C SER A 52 -56.11 19.15 15.82
N GLN A 53 -57.07 19.24 14.90
CA GLN A 53 -58.31 18.44 14.92
C GLN A 53 -58.06 16.96 14.62
N ASN A 54 -57.03 16.64 13.82
CA ASN A 54 -56.73 15.28 13.37
C ASN A 54 -55.30 14.85 13.77
N TRP A 55 -54.85 15.33 14.93
CA TRP A 55 -53.44 15.24 15.32
C TRP A 55 -52.93 13.80 15.43
N GLU A 56 -53.76 12.85 15.85
CA GLU A 56 -53.40 11.42 15.94
C GLU A 56 -53.06 10.81 14.57
N LEU A 57 -53.83 11.19 13.55
CA LEU A 57 -53.59 10.75 12.18
C LEU A 57 -52.24 11.28 11.69
N TYR A 58 -51.94 12.55 11.96
CA TYR A 58 -50.67 13.15 11.58
C TYR A 58 -49.50 12.60 12.39
N LEU A 59 -49.69 12.23 13.66
CA LEU A 59 -48.66 11.55 14.45
C LEU A 59 -48.33 10.16 13.89
N LYS A 60 -49.34 9.36 13.50
CA LYS A 60 -49.11 8.09 12.79
C LYS A 60 -48.37 8.32 11.48
N TYR A 61 -48.72 9.37 10.74
CA TYR A 61 -47.99 9.76 9.53
C TYR A 61 -46.52 10.08 9.83
N MET A 62 -46.26 10.86 10.89
CA MET A 62 -44.90 11.19 11.33
C MET A 62 -44.11 9.94 11.70
N TYR A 63 -44.70 8.97 12.40
CA TYR A 63 -44.05 7.69 12.70
C TYR A 63 -43.73 6.87 11.46
N SER A 64 -44.62 6.83 10.47
CA SER A 64 -44.38 6.09 9.21
C SER A 64 -43.30 6.75 8.34
N HIS A 65 -43.15 8.07 8.43
CA HIS A 65 -42.26 8.87 7.58
C HIS A 65 -41.15 9.59 8.36
N TYR A 66 -40.79 9.09 9.55
CA TYR A 66 -39.81 9.72 10.45
C TYR A 66 -38.40 9.88 9.86
N LYS A 67 -38.11 9.25 8.72
CA LYS A 67 -36.82 9.37 8.02
C LYS A 67 -36.78 10.55 7.04
N GLU A 68 -37.92 11.10 6.68
CA GLU A 68 -38.07 12.13 5.65
C GLU A 68 -37.75 13.52 6.18
N ARG A 69 -36.86 14.26 5.48
CA ARG A 69 -36.45 15.61 5.88
C ARG A 69 -37.61 16.62 5.87
N SER A 70 -38.57 16.45 4.97
CA SER A 70 -39.76 17.29 4.87
C SER A 70 -40.67 17.14 6.10
N VAL A 71 -40.82 15.91 6.61
CA VAL A 71 -41.54 15.64 7.87
C VAL A 71 -40.80 16.26 9.05
N HIS A 72 -39.46 16.19 9.11
CA HIS A 72 -38.70 16.87 10.16
C HIS A 72 -38.94 18.37 10.18
N ARG A 73 -38.90 19.01 9.00
CA ARG A 73 -39.18 20.45 8.86
C ARG A 73 -40.60 20.78 9.31
N PHE A 74 -41.57 19.93 8.99
CA PHE A 74 -42.94 20.10 9.45
C PHE A 74 -43.04 20.05 10.97
N VAL A 75 -42.49 19.01 11.63
CA VAL A 75 -42.54 18.88 13.10
C VAL A 75 -41.87 20.06 13.80
N ILE A 76 -40.70 20.49 13.33
CA ILE A 76 -40.00 21.66 13.88
C ILE A 76 -40.86 22.93 13.71
N SER A 77 -41.48 23.11 12.55
CA SER A 77 -42.35 24.27 12.30
C SER A 77 -43.63 24.22 13.14
N ALA A 78 -44.13 23.01 13.40
CA ALA A 78 -45.31 22.77 14.22
C ALA A 78 -45.10 23.15 15.70
N GLY A 79 -43.85 23.16 16.16
CA GLY A 79 -43.49 23.58 17.54
C GLY A 79 -43.88 25.01 17.90
N TRP A 80 -44.21 25.87 16.92
CA TRP A 80 -44.58 27.27 17.14
C TRP A 80 -46.08 27.52 17.35
N TYR A 81 -46.91 26.48 17.28
CA TYR A 81 -48.36 26.58 17.47
C TYR A 81 -48.74 26.00 18.83
N GLN A 82 -49.73 26.56 19.55
CA GLN A 82 -49.93 26.23 20.97
C GLN A 82 -50.34 24.75 21.21
N ASP A 83 -51.51 24.32 20.75
CA ASP A 83 -52.08 23.05 21.22
C ASP A 83 -51.55 21.79 20.51
N PHE A 84 -51.17 21.92 19.25
CA PHE A 84 -50.78 20.78 18.41
C PHE A 84 -49.49 20.07 18.86
N PRO A 85 -48.35 20.75 19.06
CA PRO A 85 -47.12 20.11 19.52
C PRO A 85 -47.22 19.61 20.96
N ILE A 86 -48.04 20.23 21.83
CA ILE A 86 -48.27 19.75 23.21
C ILE A 86 -48.95 18.38 23.17
N LYS A 87 -50.04 18.23 22.41
CA LYS A 87 -50.74 16.94 22.26
C LYS A 87 -49.83 15.86 21.67
N ILE A 88 -49.02 16.20 20.67
CA ILE A 88 -48.04 15.28 20.11
C ILE A 88 -47.00 14.88 21.16
N ALA A 89 -46.46 15.84 21.90
CA ALA A 89 -45.46 15.62 22.93
C ALA A 89 -45.99 14.69 24.04
N GLU A 90 -47.16 14.98 24.61
CA GLU A 90 -47.82 14.14 25.62
C GLU A 90 -48.00 12.71 25.12
N LYS A 91 -48.50 12.55 23.90
CA LYS A 91 -48.70 11.22 23.30
C LYS A 91 -47.37 10.51 23.06
N CYS A 92 -46.32 11.21 22.60
CA CYS A 92 -45.00 10.63 22.44
C CYS A 92 -44.43 10.14 23.79
N LEU A 93 -44.63 10.88 24.88
CA LEU A 93 -44.19 10.45 26.21
C LEU A 93 -44.91 9.18 26.67
N ASP A 94 -46.21 9.07 26.43
CA ASP A 94 -46.98 7.85 26.73
C ASP A 94 -46.60 6.68 25.82
N ASP A 95 -46.35 6.93 24.54
CA ASP A 95 -45.90 5.93 23.59
C ASP A 95 -44.50 5.39 23.96
N LEU A 96 -43.61 6.23 24.50
CA LEU A 96 -42.32 5.80 25.04
C LEU A 96 -42.47 4.85 26.24
N LYS A 97 -43.38 5.15 27.17
CA LYS A 97 -43.72 4.23 28.29
C LYS A 97 -44.21 2.88 27.78
N ASN A 98 -44.94 2.89 26.67
CA ASN A 98 -45.46 1.70 25.97
C ASN A 98 -44.44 1.06 25.01
N LYS A 99 -43.15 1.41 25.10
CA LYS A 99 -42.05 0.86 24.27
C LYS A 99 -42.16 1.14 22.77
N ASN A 100 -42.91 2.15 22.34
CA ASN A 100 -42.86 2.64 20.97
C ASN A 100 -41.70 3.64 20.81
N TYR A 101 -40.51 3.12 20.55
CA TYR A 101 -39.29 3.92 20.51
C TYR A 101 -39.23 4.95 19.36
N LEU A 102 -40.07 4.83 18.32
CA LEU A 102 -40.16 5.85 17.26
C LEU A 102 -40.61 7.22 17.81
N ALA A 103 -41.34 7.22 18.93
CA ALA A 103 -41.70 8.43 19.66
C ALA A 103 -40.47 9.26 20.07
N LEU A 104 -39.30 8.62 20.24
CA LEU A 104 -38.06 9.32 20.58
C LEU A 104 -37.57 10.23 19.44
N ILE A 105 -37.78 9.85 18.18
CA ILE A 105 -37.41 10.67 17.03
C ILE A 105 -38.25 11.94 16.96
N ILE A 106 -39.55 11.81 17.19
CA ILE A 106 -40.47 12.95 17.18
C ILE A 106 -40.20 13.84 18.40
N SER A 107 -39.98 13.24 19.57
CA SER A 107 -39.55 13.93 20.79
C SER A 107 -38.27 14.74 20.57
N ALA A 108 -37.28 14.18 19.87
CA ALA A 108 -36.02 14.87 19.55
C ALA A 108 -36.17 16.04 18.57
N LEU A 109 -37.27 16.12 17.81
CA LEU A 109 -37.59 17.26 16.96
C LEU A 109 -38.38 18.35 17.69
N LEU A 110 -39.03 18.01 18.80
CA LEU A 110 -39.85 18.91 19.61
C LEU A 110 -39.11 19.47 20.82
N PHE A 111 -38.20 18.69 21.43
CA PHE A 111 -37.49 19.05 22.64
C PHE A 111 -36.03 19.40 22.38
N GLU A 112 -35.47 20.20 23.27
CA GLU A 112 -34.04 20.52 23.29
C GLU A 112 -33.21 19.39 23.92
N GLY A 113 -31.91 19.36 23.61
CA GLY A 113 -30.95 18.37 24.10
C GLY A 113 -31.08 18.04 25.60
N PRO A 114 -31.00 19.00 26.53
CA PRO A 114 -31.08 18.72 27.97
C PRO A 114 -32.39 18.06 28.43
N VAL A 115 -33.50 18.34 27.74
CA VAL A 115 -34.79 17.69 28.03
C VAL A 115 -34.78 16.27 27.47
N LEU A 116 -34.28 16.09 26.25
CA LEU A 116 -34.15 14.78 25.63
C LEU A 116 -33.22 13.85 26.43
N GLU A 117 -32.15 14.36 27.02
CA GLU A 117 -31.29 13.60 27.94
C GLU A 117 -32.09 13.00 29.10
N LYS A 118 -32.89 13.82 29.79
CA LYS A 118 -33.73 13.35 30.91
C LYS A 118 -34.70 12.25 30.49
N LEU A 119 -35.23 12.32 29.27
CA LEU A 119 -36.10 11.30 28.70
C LEU A 119 -35.36 10.00 28.40
N ILE A 120 -34.08 10.09 28.04
CA ILE A 120 -33.26 8.95 27.62
C ILE A 120 -32.52 8.30 28.79
N THR A 121 -32.25 9.02 29.88
CA THR A 121 -31.53 8.50 31.06
C THR A 121 -32.04 7.14 31.55
N PRO A 122 -33.36 6.87 31.62
CA PRO A 122 -33.88 5.55 32.03
C PRO A 122 -33.52 4.40 31.06
N PHE A 123 -33.10 4.72 29.83
CA PHE A 123 -32.77 3.80 28.75
C PHE A 123 -31.26 3.70 28.47
N LEU A 124 -30.42 4.20 29.38
CA LEU A 124 -28.97 4.07 29.25
C LEU A 124 -28.55 2.59 29.28
N PRO A 125 -27.57 2.16 28.47
CA PRO A 125 -27.07 0.80 28.50
C PRO A 125 -26.47 0.47 29.88
N THR A 126 -27.01 -0.56 30.52
CA THR A 126 -26.55 -1.05 31.83
C THR A 126 -25.34 -1.98 31.74
N SER A 127 -25.11 -2.58 30.57
CA SER A 127 -24.00 -3.49 30.27
C SER A 127 -23.08 -2.88 29.20
N ASP A 128 -21.80 -3.26 29.23
CA ASP A 128 -20.81 -2.89 28.21
C ASP A 128 -20.80 -3.85 27.01
N VAL A 129 -21.50 -5.00 27.13
CA VAL A 129 -21.59 -6.08 26.14
C VAL A 129 -23.06 -6.30 25.75
N ILE A 130 -23.31 -6.43 24.45
CA ILE A 130 -24.64 -6.75 23.92
C ILE A 130 -24.86 -8.27 24.05
N ASN A 131 -25.74 -8.68 24.97
CA ASN A 131 -26.10 -10.08 25.09
C ASN A 131 -27.22 -10.45 24.10
N PHE A 132 -26.84 -10.97 22.94
CA PHE A 132 -27.78 -11.39 21.89
C PHE A 132 -28.69 -12.57 22.28
N GLU A 133 -28.37 -13.30 23.36
CA GLU A 133 -29.17 -14.43 23.85
C GLU A 133 -30.33 -14.00 24.75
N GLN A 134 -30.37 -12.73 25.17
CA GLN A 134 -31.47 -12.20 25.96
C GLN A 134 -32.73 -12.00 25.12
N LYS A 135 -33.89 -12.37 25.69
CA LYS A 135 -35.21 -12.31 25.04
C LYS A 135 -35.58 -10.91 24.53
N GLU A 136 -35.07 -9.84 25.15
CA GLU A 136 -35.34 -8.45 24.75
C GLU A 136 -34.21 -7.79 23.92
N ALA A 137 -33.11 -8.51 23.61
CA ALA A 137 -31.92 -7.95 22.97
C ALA A 137 -32.21 -7.21 21.64
N LYS A 138 -33.15 -7.73 20.84
CA LYS A 138 -33.58 -7.08 19.58
C LYS A 138 -34.26 -5.73 19.81
N LYS A 139 -35.06 -5.61 20.88
CA LYS A 139 -35.76 -4.38 21.24
C LYS A 139 -34.78 -3.37 21.83
N ASP A 140 -33.85 -3.83 22.66
CA ASP A 140 -32.81 -2.97 23.26
C ASP A 140 -31.88 -2.41 22.18
N TYR A 141 -31.44 -3.25 21.23
CA TYR A 141 -30.69 -2.81 20.05
C TYR A 141 -31.47 -1.78 19.20
N SER A 142 -32.78 -2.00 19.01
CA SER A 142 -33.64 -1.06 18.28
C SER A 142 -33.80 0.27 19.02
N LEU A 143 -33.90 0.25 20.35
CA LEU A 143 -33.95 1.43 21.20
C LEU A 143 -32.66 2.23 21.06
N GLU A 144 -31.50 1.60 21.24
CA GLU A 144 -30.20 2.25 21.10
C GLU A 144 -30.00 2.89 19.71
N LYS A 145 -30.33 2.16 18.65
CA LYS A 145 -30.27 2.70 17.28
C LYS A 145 -31.17 3.92 17.10
N THR A 146 -32.34 3.92 17.73
CA THR A 146 -33.29 5.02 17.66
C THR A 146 -32.80 6.21 18.48
N THR A 147 -32.23 5.97 19.66
CA THR A 147 -31.57 6.96 20.52
C THR A 147 -30.42 7.65 19.81
N VAL A 148 -29.51 6.90 19.19
CA VAL A 148 -28.41 7.45 18.38
C VAL A 148 -28.94 8.35 17.27
N ARG A 149 -30.05 7.95 16.62
CA ARG A 149 -30.68 8.77 15.58
C ARG A 149 -31.32 10.03 16.13
N ALA A 150 -31.92 9.97 17.32
CA ALA A 150 -32.46 11.13 18.02
C ALA A 150 -31.37 12.17 18.35
N PHE A 151 -30.20 11.73 18.84
CA PHE A 151 -29.06 12.61 19.09
C PHE A 151 -28.56 13.36 17.83
N ASN A 152 -28.67 12.73 16.66
CA ASN A 152 -28.25 13.32 15.39
C ASN A 152 -29.14 14.48 14.95
N ILE A 153 -30.42 14.50 15.35
CA ILE A 153 -31.41 15.46 14.85
C ILE A 153 -31.77 16.55 15.84
N VAL A 154 -31.64 16.28 17.15
CA VAL A 154 -31.99 17.22 18.22
C VAL A 154 -31.19 18.52 18.15
N LYS A 155 -31.85 19.65 18.45
CA LYS A 155 -31.27 20.99 18.41
C LYS A 155 -31.80 21.83 19.58
N PRO A 156 -30.94 22.45 20.43
CA PRO A 156 -29.48 22.22 20.53
C PRO A 156 -29.14 20.74 20.82
N PRO A 157 -27.92 20.28 20.50
CA PRO A 157 -27.54 18.88 20.68
C PRO A 157 -27.55 18.46 22.17
N VAL A 158 -27.64 17.16 22.43
CA VAL A 158 -27.30 16.61 23.75
C VAL A 158 -25.81 16.83 24.06
N SER A 159 -25.48 16.90 25.34
CA SER A 159 -24.13 17.04 25.84
C SER A 159 -23.23 15.88 25.42
N LEU A 160 -21.96 16.20 25.16
CA LEU A 160 -20.97 15.18 24.79
C LEU A 160 -20.75 14.18 25.93
N ASP A 161 -20.84 14.63 27.20
CA ASP A 161 -20.70 13.75 28.37
C ASP A 161 -21.84 12.70 28.40
N PHE A 162 -23.07 13.07 28.05
CA PHE A 162 -24.17 12.10 27.93
C PHE A 162 -23.93 11.09 26.79
N ILE A 163 -23.39 11.53 25.65
CA ILE A 163 -23.02 10.63 24.55
C ILE A 163 -21.89 9.67 24.95
N ALA A 164 -20.99 10.11 25.84
CA ALA A 164 -19.92 9.26 26.36
C ALA A 164 -20.44 8.01 27.06
N GLU A 165 -21.65 8.05 27.65
CA GLU A 165 -22.26 6.86 28.26
C GLU A 165 -22.57 5.76 27.24
N TYR A 166 -22.75 6.11 25.97
CA TYR A 166 -22.91 5.18 24.85
C TYR A 166 -21.58 4.78 24.19
N CYS A 167 -20.45 5.37 24.60
CA CYS A 167 -19.12 5.05 24.10
C CYS A 167 -18.50 3.86 24.87
N LYS A 168 -19.23 2.74 24.88
CA LYS A 168 -18.87 1.45 25.49
C LYS A 168 -18.63 0.40 24.39
N SER A 169 -17.83 -0.63 24.68
CA SER A 169 -17.18 -1.53 23.71
C SER A 169 -18.04 -1.89 22.50
N ASP A 170 -19.18 -2.55 22.72
CA ASP A 170 -19.98 -3.08 21.61
C ASP A 170 -20.89 -2.03 20.97
N HIS A 171 -21.17 -0.93 21.66
CA HIS A 171 -22.09 0.11 21.20
C HIS A 171 -21.41 1.19 20.33
N ILE A 172 -20.08 1.22 20.32
CA ILE A 172 -19.34 2.32 19.68
C ILE A 172 -19.55 2.41 18.16
N HIS A 173 -19.76 1.28 17.50
CA HIS A 173 -20.01 1.25 16.06
C HIS A 173 -21.31 2.01 15.69
N MET A 174 -22.30 2.00 16.59
CA MET A 174 -23.57 2.72 16.39
C MET A 174 -23.40 4.22 16.64
N ILE A 175 -22.66 4.61 17.68
CA ILE A 175 -22.53 6.02 18.08
C ILE A 175 -21.51 6.81 17.23
N THR A 176 -20.67 6.13 16.45
CA THR A 176 -19.58 6.78 15.68
C THR A 176 -20.06 7.95 14.84
N HIS A 177 -21.12 7.77 14.02
CA HIS A 177 -21.64 8.85 13.18
C HIS A 177 -22.24 10.00 14.01
N CYS A 178 -22.87 9.65 15.15
CA CYS A 178 -23.41 10.62 16.09
C CYS A 178 -22.33 11.50 16.71
N LEU A 179 -21.20 10.91 17.10
CA LEU A 179 -20.06 11.65 17.63
C LEU A 179 -19.62 12.75 16.66
N PHE A 180 -19.44 12.45 15.39
CA PHE A 180 -19.05 13.46 14.39
C PHE A 180 -20.13 14.55 14.18
N ASN A 181 -21.40 14.18 14.15
CA ASN A 181 -22.48 15.15 13.92
C ASN A 181 -22.73 16.07 15.11
N VAL A 182 -22.59 15.56 16.34
CA VAL A 182 -22.76 16.37 17.55
C VAL A 182 -21.55 17.25 17.78
N THR A 183 -20.33 16.74 17.57
CA THR A 183 -19.10 17.54 17.73
C THR A 183 -19.05 18.71 16.75
N ARG A 184 -19.51 18.56 15.49
CA ARG A 184 -19.66 19.68 14.54
C ARG A 184 -20.62 20.79 14.98
N ARG A 185 -21.50 20.50 15.94
CA ARG A 185 -22.49 21.44 16.50
C ARG A 185 -22.14 21.87 17.92
N THR A 186 -20.95 21.52 18.39
CA THR A 186 -20.42 21.85 19.71
C THR A 186 -19.21 22.78 19.54
N SER A 187 -18.90 23.60 20.55
CA SER A 187 -17.71 24.45 20.50
C SER A 187 -16.42 23.61 20.44
N ALA A 188 -15.40 24.11 19.73
CA ALA A 188 -14.12 23.41 19.57
C ALA A 188 -13.48 23.05 20.93
N ALA A 189 -13.49 23.97 21.90
CA ALA A 189 -12.97 23.73 23.25
C ALA A 189 -13.70 22.57 23.95
N GLY A 190 -15.02 22.48 23.81
CA GLY A 190 -15.82 21.37 24.34
C GLY A 190 -15.45 20.03 23.68
N VAL A 191 -15.27 20.03 22.36
CA VAL A 191 -14.86 18.84 21.60
C VAL A 191 -13.45 18.39 21.99
N ILE A 192 -12.50 19.32 22.17
CA ILE A 192 -11.12 19.02 22.59
C ILE A 192 -11.10 18.36 23.97
N SER A 193 -11.82 18.94 24.94
CA SER A 193 -11.94 18.38 26.30
C SER A 193 -12.52 16.96 26.26
N PHE A 194 -13.59 16.79 25.50
CA PHE A 194 -14.24 15.49 25.34
C PHE A 194 -13.36 14.45 24.64
N ALA A 195 -12.67 14.82 23.56
CA ALA A 195 -11.75 13.95 22.84
C ALA A 195 -10.63 13.43 23.76
N ARG A 196 -10.08 14.30 24.63
CA ARG A 196 -9.09 13.89 25.66
C ARG A 196 -9.68 12.91 26.67
N LYS A 197 -10.93 13.09 27.12
CA LYS A 197 -11.60 12.09 27.99
C LYS A 197 -11.69 10.73 27.30
N LEU A 198 -12.06 10.70 26.02
CA LEU A 198 -12.15 9.45 25.25
C LEU A 198 -10.78 8.78 25.07
N THR A 199 -9.68 9.54 25.08
CA THR A 199 -8.34 8.96 24.92
C THR A 199 -7.85 8.16 26.13
N ASN A 200 -8.55 8.20 27.26
CA ASN A 200 -8.28 7.40 28.45
C ASN A 200 -9.17 6.14 28.55
N ARG A 201 -9.98 5.86 27.52
CA ARG A 201 -10.92 4.73 27.47
C ARG A 201 -10.33 3.53 26.68
N PRO A 202 -11.03 2.38 26.60
CA PRO A 202 -10.59 1.22 25.83
C PRO A 202 -10.24 1.54 24.36
N ILE A 203 -9.45 0.67 23.73
CA ILE A 203 -8.81 0.89 22.42
C ILE A 203 -9.79 1.36 21.35
N SER A 204 -10.98 0.75 21.25
CA SER A 204 -11.99 1.11 20.26
C SER A 204 -12.42 2.58 20.42
N VAL A 205 -12.70 3.00 21.66
CA VAL A 205 -13.10 4.37 22.02
C VAL A 205 -11.96 5.37 21.84
N LYS A 206 -10.75 4.99 22.28
CA LYS A 206 -9.55 5.81 22.17
C LYS A 206 -9.27 6.25 20.74
N LYS A 207 -9.45 5.35 19.76
CA LYS A 207 -9.32 5.67 18.32
C LYS A 207 -10.25 6.80 17.88
N HIS A 208 -11.49 6.83 18.39
CA HIS A 208 -12.43 7.90 18.08
C HIS A 208 -12.07 9.21 18.77
N GLY A 209 -11.60 9.15 20.02
CA GLY A 209 -11.06 10.34 20.71
C GLY A 209 -9.94 11.00 19.91
N ILE A 210 -8.97 10.22 19.42
CA ILE A 210 -7.88 10.72 18.56
C ILE A 210 -8.44 11.39 17.30
N ARG A 211 -9.37 10.73 16.57
CA ARG A 211 -9.97 11.30 15.35
C ARG A 211 -10.74 12.59 15.61
N LEU A 212 -11.47 12.69 16.71
CA LEU A 212 -12.21 13.88 17.08
C LEU A 212 -11.28 15.04 17.43
N PHE A 213 -10.17 14.76 18.14
CA PHE A 213 -9.17 15.77 18.45
C PHE A 213 -8.63 16.42 17.16
N PHE A 214 -8.32 15.62 16.15
CA PHE A 214 -7.80 16.09 14.86
C PHE A 214 -8.80 16.93 14.07
N LEU A 215 -10.10 16.73 14.27
CA LEU A 215 -11.13 17.45 13.51
C LEU A 215 -11.20 18.94 13.87
N VAL A 216 -10.83 19.30 15.10
CA VAL A 216 -11.10 20.64 15.67
C VAL A 216 -9.86 21.36 16.18
N SER A 217 -8.71 20.68 16.27
CA SER A 217 -7.50 21.23 16.87
C SER A 217 -6.57 21.82 15.81
N SER A 218 -5.76 22.80 16.20
CA SER A 218 -4.67 23.34 15.39
C SER A 218 -3.53 22.33 15.21
N VAL A 219 -2.68 22.53 14.19
CA VAL A 219 -1.50 21.68 13.95
C VAL A 219 -0.57 21.61 15.17
N GLN A 220 -0.40 22.74 15.88
CA GLN A 220 0.41 22.81 17.10
C GLN A 220 -0.16 21.91 18.21
N GLU A 221 -1.45 22.01 18.48
CA GLU A 221 -2.12 21.20 19.50
C GLU A 221 -2.10 19.70 19.13
N ILE A 222 -2.29 19.38 17.84
CA ILE A 222 -2.17 18.01 17.33
C ILE A 222 -0.78 17.46 17.60
N ARG A 223 0.27 18.24 17.31
CA ARG A 223 1.65 17.82 17.54
C ARG A 223 1.91 17.52 19.02
N GLU A 224 1.53 18.42 19.91
CA GLU A 224 1.72 18.24 21.36
C GLU A 224 0.94 17.02 21.87
N PHE A 225 -0.30 16.85 21.40
CA PHE A 225 -1.14 15.71 21.72
C PHE A 225 -0.51 14.38 21.26
N LEU A 226 -0.04 14.31 20.01
CA LEU A 226 0.62 13.11 19.48
C LEU A 226 1.93 12.78 20.19
N ILE A 227 2.75 13.78 20.52
CA ILE A 227 3.99 13.55 21.28
C ILE A 227 3.69 12.95 22.65
N ASN A 228 2.69 13.50 23.35
CA ASN A 228 2.33 12.98 24.67
C ASN A 228 1.77 11.55 24.54
N LEU A 229 0.85 11.33 23.60
CA LEU A 229 0.24 10.02 23.40
C LEU A 229 1.27 8.97 22.98
N TRP A 230 2.21 9.31 22.11
CA TRP A 230 3.31 8.43 21.71
C TRP A 230 4.17 8.00 22.91
N ARG A 231 4.42 8.91 23.85
CA ARG A 231 5.23 8.66 25.06
C ARG A 231 4.49 7.77 26.07
N THR A 232 3.19 7.96 26.24
CA THR A 232 2.43 7.30 27.32
C THR A 232 1.71 6.03 26.88
N GLU A 233 1.44 5.87 25.59
CA GLU A 233 0.72 4.72 25.08
C GLU A 233 1.59 3.46 25.06
N THR A 234 1.01 2.35 25.52
CA THR A 234 1.65 1.02 25.49
C THR A 234 1.01 0.12 24.44
N HIS A 235 -0.26 0.37 24.08
CA HIS A 235 -0.99 -0.49 23.17
C HIS A 235 -0.55 -0.30 21.71
N MET A 236 -0.04 -1.37 21.09
CA MET A 236 0.58 -1.33 19.76
C MET A 236 -0.35 -0.75 18.68
N THR A 237 -1.62 -1.16 18.65
CA THR A 237 -2.56 -0.64 17.64
C THR A 237 -2.77 0.88 17.74
N ILE A 238 -2.67 1.44 18.95
CA ILE A 238 -2.80 2.89 19.15
C ILE A 238 -1.49 3.57 18.81
N LYS A 239 -0.33 3.03 19.20
CA LYS A 239 0.99 3.51 18.72
C LYS A 239 1.04 3.57 17.19
N THR A 240 0.61 2.52 16.49
CA THR A 240 0.56 2.50 15.02
C THR A 240 -0.35 3.59 14.46
N LEU A 241 -1.51 3.83 15.10
CA LEU A 241 -2.40 4.93 14.71
C LEU A 241 -1.75 6.30 14.94
N VAL A 242 -1.08 6.50 16.07
CA VAL A 242 -0.36 7.73 16.41
C VAL A 242 0.74 7.99 15.40
N PHE A 243 1.55 6.98 15.07
CA PHE A 243 2.60 7.10 14.06
C PHE A 243 2.05 7.46 12.68
N LYS A 244 0.99 6.75 12.22
CA LYS A 244 0.33 7.09 10.95
C LYS A 244 -0.19 8.53 10.94
N SER A 245 -0.75 8.97 12.06
CA SER A 245 -1.27 10.33 12.19
C SER A 245 -0.13 11.36 12.22
N ALA A 246 0.99 11.07 12.87
CA ALA A 246 2.19 11.89 12.87
C ALA A 246 2.78 12.05 11.46
N ARG A 247 2.91 10.94 10.72
CA ARG A 247 3.34 10.97 9.31
C ARG A 247 2.41 11.81 8.45
N LYS A 248 1.10 11.60 8.58
CA LYS A 248 0.10 12.35 7.81
C LYS A 248 0.19 13.86 8.05
N VAL A 249 0.35 14.28 9.30
CA VAL A 249 0.50 15.71 9.64
C VAL A 249 1.79 16.29 9.05
N PHE A 250 2.87 15.51 9.02
CA PHE A 250 4.13 15.92 8.40
C PHE A 250 4.03 16.01 6.87
N GLU A 251 3.36 15.07 6.24
CA GLU A 251 3.09 15.06 4.80
C GLU A 251 2.22 16.26 4.37
N GLU A 252 1.16 16.56 5.12
CA GLU A 252 0.26 17.69 4.81
C GLU A 252 0.88 19.06 5.14
N ASN A 253 1.82 19.12 6.10
CA ASN A 253 2.42 20.37 6.58
C ASN A 253 3.91 20.18 6.91
N PRO A 254 4.80 20.05 5.92
CA PRO A 254 6.21 19.80 6.15
C PRO A 254 6.90 21.05 6.73
N ASN A 255 7.44 20.91 7.94
CA ASN A 255 8.28 21.92 8.61
C ASN A 255 9.06 21.26 9.76
N ASP A 256 10.03 21.97 10.34
CA ASP A 256 10.86 21.48 11.47
C ASP A 256 10.04 20.93 12.65
N GLY A 257 8.88 21.53 12.91
CA GLY A 257 8.00 21.12 14.00
C GLY A 257 7.38 19.75 13.75
N THR A 258 6.80 19.55 12.57
CA THR A 258 6.18 18.27 12.18
C THR A 258 7.23 17.20 11.89
N TRP A 259 8.40 17.60 11.37
CA TRP A 259 9.58 16.73 11.24
C TRP A 259 10.05 16.21 12.59
N ARG A 260 10.22 17.09 13.59
CA ARG A 260 10.64 16.69 14.95
C ARG A 260 9.71 15.67 15.59
N LEU A 261 8.41 15.76 15.31
CA LEU A 261 7.43 14.77 15.74
C LEU A 261 7.72 13.40 15.10
N VAL A 262 7.85 13.32 13.78
CA VAL A 262 8.14 12.06 13.07
C VAL A 262 9.49 11.49 13.52
N LYS A 263 10.53 12.32 13.57
CA LYS A 263 11.87 11.96 14.05
C LYS A 263 11.81 11.34 15.44
N LYS A 264 11.07 11.96 16.37
CA LYS A 264 10.90 11.42 17.73
C LYS A 264 10.18 10.06 17.73
N CYS A 265 9.16 9.89 16.91
CA CYS A 265 8.49 8.60 16.78
C CYS A 265 9.45 7.53 16.26
N VAL A 266 10.15 7.78 15.15
CA VAL A 266 11.07 6.82 14.54
C VAL A 266 12.28 6.51 15.43
N ASP A 267 12.92 7.54 16.01
CA ASP A 267 14.10 7.37 16.87
C ASP A 267 13.78 6.57 18.15
N SER A 268 12.52 6.46 18.56
CA SER A 268 12.11 5.70 19.76
C SER A 268 11.49 4.34 19.46
N LEU A 269 11.51 3.89 18.21
CA LEU A 269 11.05 2.55 17.83
C LEU A 269 11.92 1.47 18.48
N LYS A 270 11.25 0.38 18.88
CA LYS A 270 11.83 -0.82 19.49
C LYS A 270 11.46 -2.05 18.65
N SER A 271 12.09 -3.18 18.94
CA SER A 271 11.84 -4.47 18.28
C SER A 271 10.38 -4.95 18.34
N GLU A 272 9.63 -4.57 19.38
CA GLU A 272 8.20 -4.84 19.52
C GLU A 272 7.32 -4.10 18.48
N ASN A 273 7.82 -3.02 17.86
CA ASN A 273 7.05 -2.16 16.95
C ASN A 273 7.05 -2.64 15.49
N LYS A 274 6.93 -3.95 15.25
CA LYS A 274 7.05 -4.58 13.91
C LYS A 274 6.19 -3.92 12.83
N ASP A 275 4.91 -3.70 13.11
CA ASP A 275 3.95 -3.07 12.17
C ASP A 275 4.34 -1.65 11.73
N ILE A 276 5.12 -0.96 12.57
CA ILE A 276 5.60 0.40 12.31
C ILE A 276 6.95 0.33 11.58
N LEU A 277 7.84 -0.56 12.00
CA LEU A 277 9.14 -0.80 11.35
C LEU A 277 9.01 -1.18 9.87
N GLU A 278 7.93 -1.86 9.50
CA GLU A 278 7.64 -2.18 8.10
C GLU A 278 7.23 -0.93 7.29
N LYS A 279 6.46 -0.02 7.89
CA LYS A 279 5.90 1.16 7.22
C LYS A 279 6.89 2.31 7.12
N VAL A 280 7.84 2.41 8.04
CA VAL A 280 8.82 3.51 8.04
C VAL A 280 9.73 3.47 6.82
N THR A 281 9.83 2.33 6.12
CA THR A 281 10.61 2.18 4.87
C THR A 281 9.96 2.83 3.65
N GLU A 282 8.69 3.24 3.72
CA GLU A 282 7.98 3.90 2.61
C GLU A 282 8.52 5.34 2.44
N LEU A 283 9.49 5.53 1.54
CA LEU A 283 10.19 6.82 1.37
C LEU A 283 9.40 7.86 0.56
N GLU A 284 8.49 7.42 -0.30
CA GLU A 284 7.76 8.30 -1.25
C GLU A 284 6.93 9.39 -0.57
N THR A 285 6.47 9.18 0.66
CA THR A 285 5.67 10.18 1.39
C THR A 285 6.54 11.16 2.20
N ILE A 286 7.86 11.04 2.13
CA ILE A 286 8.79 11.91 2.85
C ILE A 286 9.15 13.08 1.94
N PRO A 287 8.92 14.34 2.34
CA PRO A 287 9.31 15.49 1.53
C PRO A 287 10.81 15.49 1.25
N ASN A 288 11.18 15.88 0.03
CA ASN A 288 12.53 15.77 -0.51
C ASN A 288 13.61 16.38 0.39
N GLU A 289 13.31 17.50 1.05
CA GLU A 289 14.23 18.21 1.96
C GLU A 289 14.66 17.38 3.18
N TYR A 290 13.84 16.40 3.60
CA TYR A 290 14.05 15.60 4.82
C TYR A 290 14.48 14.17 4.54
N ILE A 291 14.45 13.71 3.28
CA ILE A 291 14.65 12.29 2.93
C ILE A 291 16.04 11.79 3.35
N SER A 292 17.05 12.64 3.15
CA SER A 292 18.44 12.39 3.53
C SER A 292 18.60 12.17 5.04
N GLU A 293 18.00 13.04 5.86
CA GLU A 293 18.04 12.90 7.32
C GLU A 293 17.22 11.69 7.79
N TYR A 294 16.09 11.42 7.13
CA TYR A 294 15.21 10.31 7.45
C TYR A 294 15.88 8.95 7.21
N VAL A 295 16.59 8.78 6.09
CA VAL A 295 17.30 7.53 5.79
C VAL A 295 18.42 7.27 6.79
N LYS A 296 19.20 8.30 7.14
CA LYS A 296 20.21 8.20 8.23
C LYS A 296 19.57 7.77 9.55
N LEU A 297 18.41 8.33 9.87
CA LEU A 297 17.67 7.96 11.07
C LEU A 297 17.23 6.48 11.04
N LEU A 298 16.73 5.99 9.91
CA LEU A 298 16.34 4.58 9.76
C LEU A 298 17.53 3.65 9.92
N ILE A 299 18.66 3.94 9.28
CA ILE A 299 19.90 3.15 9.41
C ILE A 299 20.32 3.06 10.87
N LYS A 300 20.34 4.19 11.58
CA LYS A 300 20.64 4.25 13.02
C LYS A 300 19.67 3.39 13.84
N VAL A 301 18.37 3.48 13.56
CA VAL A 301 17.33 2.74 14.29
C VAL A 301 17.45 1.23 14.04
N TYR A 302 17.63 0.79 12.80
CA TYR A 302 17.79 -0.62 12.49
C TYR A 302 19.06 -1.20 13.10
N ARG A 303 20.17 -0.45 13.14
CA ARG A 303 21.39 -0.87 13.84
C ARG A 303 21.16 -1.06 15.33
N ARG A 304 20.51 -0.11 15.98
CA ARG A 304 20.17 -0.21 17.41
C ARG A 304 19.31 -1.45 17.66
N ILE A 305 18.23 -1.62 16.91
CA ILE A 305 17.29 -2.73 17.08
C ILE A 305 17.93 -4.08 16.72
N GLY A 306 18.82 -4.12 15.73
CA GLY A 306 19.62 -5.29 15.39
C GLY A 306 20.56 -5.70 16.51
N GLY A 307 21.21 -4.72 17.17
CA GLY A 307 22.02 -4.94 18.36
C GLY A 307 21.24 -5.48 19.58
N GLU A 308 19.92 -5.31 19.60
CA GLU A 308 19.02 -5.91 20.61
C GLU A 308 18.64 -7.37 20.28
N GLY A 309 19.19 -7.95 19.21
CA GLY A 309 18.99 -9.34 18.80
C GLY A 309 17.81 -9.57 17.85
N MET A 310 17.18 -8.51 17.33
CA MET A 310 16.16 -8.64 16.30
C MET A 310 16.80 -8.81 14.92
N ASP A 311 16.27 -9.73 14.11
CA ASP A 311 16.58 -9.78 12.69
C ASP A 311 15.98 -8.55 11.98
N VAL A 312 16.85 -7.60 11.62
CA VAL A 312 16.48 -6.35 10.93
C VAL A 312 16.72 -6.42 9.42
N TRP A 313 17.22 -7.53 8.90
CA TRP A 313 17.68 -7.64 7.52
C TRP A 313 16.54 -7.43 6.53
N SER A 314 15.36 -7.99 6.79
CA SER A 314 14.17 -7.77 5.96
C SER A 314 13.80 -6.27 5.81
N TYR A 315 13.97 -5.47 6.86
CA TYR A 315 13.69 -4.03 6.81
C TYR A 315 14.78 -3.24 6.06
N ILE A 316 16.04 -3.63 6.23
CA ILE A 316 17.17 -3.03 5.50
C ILE A 316 17.06 -3.33 4.01
N LYS A 317 16.76 -4.57 3.62
CA LYS A 317 16.50 -4.96 2.24
C LYS A 317 15.43 -4.05 1.62
N LYS A 318 14.29 -3.94 2.31
CA LYS A 318 13.18 -3.08 1.86
C LYS A 318 13.60 -1.62 1.77
N LEU A 319 14.38 -1.09 2.73
CA LEU A 319 14.89 0.28 2.66
C LEU A 319 15.74 0.51 1.41
N LEU A 320 16.66 -0.41 1.08
CA LEU A 320 17.53 -0.30 -0.09
C LEU A 320 16.72 -0.39 -1.40
N GLU A 321 15.76 -1.32 -1.46
CA GLU A 321 14.87 -1.50 -2.62
C GLU A 321 13.92 -0.31 -2.84
N GLN A 322 13.64 0.48 -1.81
CA GLN A 322 12.80 1.69 -1.92
C GLN A 322 13.58 2.91 -2.44
N VAL A 323 14.92 2.86 -2.51
CA VAL A 323 15.70 3.96 -3.10
C VAL A 323 15.72 3.80 -4.62
N ASN A 324 14.93 4.62 -5.31
CA ASN A 324 14.97 4.75 -6.76
C ASN A 324 15.91 5.89 -7.20
N GLU A 325 16.05 6.07 -8.52
CA GLU A 325 16.88 7.13 -9.12
C GLU A 325 16.51 8.53 -8.57
N HIS A 326 15.22 8.86 -8.49
CA HIS A 326 14.80 10.17 -7.99
C HIS A 326 15.25 10.40 -6.54
N ILE A 327 14.99 9.45 -5.64
CA ILE A 327 15.39 9.55 -4.23
C ILE A 327 16.92 9.65 -4.11
N ALA A 328 17.65 8.86 -4.89
CA ALA A 328 19.11 8.86 -4.86
C ALA A 328 19.72 10.22 -5.24
N THR A 329 19.10 10.96 -6.17
CA THR A 329 19.58 12.31 -6.54
C THR A 329 19.46 13.33 -5.41
N LEU A 330 18.62 13.07 -4.40
CA LEU A 330 18.43 13.92 -3.22
C LEU A 330 19.48 13.67 -2.13
N TYR A 331 20.28 12.60 -2.26
CA TYR A 331 21.30 12.25 -1.29
C TYR A 331 22.59 13.05 -1.53
N ALA A 332 23.15 13.54 -0.44
CA ALA A 332 24.54 13.97 -0.42
C ALA A 332 25.45 12.72 -0.52
N GLU A 333 26.67 12.90 -1.02
CA GLU A 333 27.60 11.78 -1.25
C GLU A 333 27.88 10.99 0.02
N GLU A 334 27.92 11.65 1.17
CA GLU A 334 28.17 11.04 2.47
C GLU A 334 27.14 9.96 2.83
N ILE A 335 25.90 10.09 2.33
CA ILE A 335 24.83 9.08 2.56
C ILE A 335 25.07 7.85 1.71
N HIS A 336 25.47 8.05 0.44
CA HIS A 336 25.81 6.92 -0.43
C HIS A 336 26.98 6.14 0.17
N GLU A 337 28.02 6.83 0.62
CA GLU A 337 29.17 6.19 1.28
C GLU A 337 28.75 5.44 2.53
N GLU A 338 27.91 6.04 3.38
CA GLU A 338 27.37 5.38 4.57
C GLU A 338 26.59 4.11 4.20
N ILE A 339 25.77 4.12 3.15
CA ILE A 339 25.04 2.93 2.70
C ILE A 339 26.00 1.85 2.19
N ILE A 340 27.00 2.22 1.39
CA ILE A 340 27.99 1.29 0.82
C ILE A 340 28.82 0.64 1.94
N ASP A 341 29.40 1.45 2.82
CA ASP A 341 30.22 0.94 3.93
C ASP A 341 29.43 0.03 4.86
N ASN A 342 28.14 0.34 5.07
CA ASN A 342 27.33 -0.36 6.06
C ASN A 342 26.61 -1.60 5.52
N PHE A 343 26.36 -1.70 4.21
CA PHE A 343 25.50 -2.74 3.64
C PHE A 343 26.07 -3.45 2.41
N VAL A 344 27.17 -2.96 1.85
CA VAL A 344 27.83 -3.57 0.67
C VAL A 344 29.14 -4.24 1.05
N LEU A 345 29.95 -3.61 1.91
CA LEU A 345 31.32 -4.07 2.19
C LEU A 345 31.41 -5.20 3.22
N ASP A 346 30.36 -5.48 3.98
CA ASP A 346 30.37 -6.50 5.03
C ASP A 346 29.78 -7.82 4.52
N MET A 347 30.67 -8.75 4.17
CA MET A 347 30.34 -10.08 3.65
C MET A 347 29.72 -11.02 4.69
N SER A 348 29.57 -10.61 5.95
CA SER A 348 28.86 -11.39 6.96
C SER A 348 27.33 -11.33 6.82
N PHE A 349 26.81 -10.40 6.02
CA PHE A 349 25.37 -10.25 5.82
C PHE A 349 24.74 -11.40 5.03
N PRO A 350 23.43 -11.65 5.22
CA PRO A 350 22.70 -12.62 4.40
C PRO A 350 22.77 -12.30 2.91
N LYS A 351 22.72 -13.35 2.06
CA LYS A 351 22.77 -13.25 0.58
C LYS A 351 21.79 -12.21 0.01
N ASP A 352 20.57 -12.17 0.55
CA ASP A 352 19.53 -11.22 0.13
C ASP A 352 19.90 -9.75 0.37
N ILE A 353 20.65 -9.47 1.45
CA ILE A 353 21.12 -8.11 1.79
C ILE A 353 22.29 -7.74 0.90
N LEU A 354 23.24 -8.65 0.71
CA LEU A 354 24.35 -8.45 -0.22
C LEU A 354 23.84 -8.15 -1.63
N LYS A 355 22.81 -8.88 -2.08
CA LYS A 355 22.15 -8.62 -3.36
C LYS A 355 21.53 -7.22 -3.42
N ALA A 356 20.73 -6.83 -2.41
CA ALA A 356 20.09 -5.52 -2.39
C ALA A 356 21.10 -4.36 -2.30
N GLY A 357 22.15 -4.51 -1.49
CA GLY A 357 23.25 -3.54 -1.42
C GLY A 357 24.01 -3.44 -2.73
N PHE A 358 24.18 -4.56 -3.42
CA PHE A 358 24.81 -4.57 -4.73
C PHE A 358 23.96 -3.91 -5.82
N ASP A 359 22.67 -4.22 -5.87
CA ASP A 359 21.73 -3.59 -6.80
C ASP A 359 21.69 -2.07 -6.55
N TYR A 360 21.79 -1.64 -5.29
CA TYR A 360 21.97 -0.23 -4.94
C TYR A 360 23.30 0.33 -5.49
N LEU A 361 24.44 -0.32 -5.24
CA LEU A 361 25.75 0.15 -5.69
C LEU A 361 25.78 0.35 -7.22
N LEU A 362 25.32 -0.63 -7.99
CA LEU A 362 25.36 -0.55 -9.45
C LEU A 362 24.27 0.33 -10.04
N ASN A 363 23.00 0.03 -9.74
CA ASN A 363 21.89 0.64 -10.46
C ASN A 363 21.57 2.03 -9.92
N ILE A 364 21.84 2.28 -8.63
CA ILE A 364 21.52 3.54 -7.98
C ILE A 364 22.73 4.45 -7.87
N TYR A 365 23.85 3.98 -7.30
CA TYR A 365 25.04 4.80 -7.08
C TYR A 365 25.83 5.01 -8.38
N ILE A 366 26.21 3.95 -9.11
CA ILE A 366 26.91 4.11 -10.38
C ILE A 366 25.97 4.56 -11.50
N GLY A 367 24.80 3.94 -11.62
CA GLY A 367 23.82 4.23 -12.67
C GLY A 367 23.43 5.71 -12.76
N ASN A 368 23.35 6.39 -11.61
CA ASN A 368 22.95 7.80 -11.53
C ASN A 368 24.14 8.74 -11.23
N ALA A 369 25.35 8.35 -11.59
CA ALA A 369 26.54 9.12 -11.22
C ALA A 369 26.66 10.46 -11.97
N GLY A 370 26.13 10.56 -13.20
CA GLY A 370 26.24 11.76 -14.02
C GLY A 370 27.70 12.26 -14.11
N GLU A 371 27.93 13.53 -13.79
CA GLU A 371 29.26 14.15 -13.77
C GLU A 371 30.22 13.54 -12.72
N LYS A 372 29.69 12.84 -11.72
CA LYS A 372 30.48 12.21 -10.64
C LYS A 372 30.98 10.80 -10.99
N LEU A 373 30.72 10.33 -12.21
CA LEU A 373 30.97 8.95 -12.63
C LEU A 373 32.40 8.49 -12.35
N GLU A 374 33.42 9.28 -12.72
CA GLU A 374 34.82 8.88 -12.47
C GLU A 374 35.09 8.65 -10.98
N ARG A 375 34.64 9.58 -10.13
CA ARG A 375 34.85 9.48 -8.69
C ARG A 375 34.16 8.25 -8.11
N ARG A 376 32.92 8.00 -8.53
CA ARG A 376 32.14 6.83 -8.07
C ARG A 376 32.70 5.51 -8.59
N LEU A 377 33.28 5.49 -9.81
CA LEU A 377 33.97 4.32 -10.35
C LEU A 377 35.25 4.00 -9.57
N VAL A 378 36.05 5.01 -9.20
CA VAL A 378 37.22 4.81 -8.32
C VAL A 378 36.79 4.20 -6.99
N ARG A 379 35.72 4.74 -6.40
CA ARG A 379 35.18 4.22 -5.15
C ARG A 379 34.69 2.77 -5.29
N PHE A 380 33.95 2.47 -6.36
CA PHE A 380 33.53 1.11 -6.69
C PHE A 380 34.72 0.15 -6.82
N GLU A 381 35.78 0.59 -7.49
CA GLU A 381 37.02 -0.17 -7.63
C GLU A 381 37.67 -0.48 -6.26
N GLU A 382 37.81 0.52 -5.40
CA GLU A 382 38.32 0.34 -4.03
C GLU A 382 37.48 -0.66 -3.23
N SER A 383 36.14 -0.50 -3.27
CA SER A 383 35.20 -1.39 -2.60
C SER A 383 35.35 -2.83 -3.08
N PHE A 384 35.39 -3.05 -4.39
CA PHE A 384 35.51 -4.38 -4.98
C PHE A 384 36.85 -5.04 -4.65
N ARG A 385 37.96 -4.29 -4.78
CA ARG A 385 39.30 -4.76 -4.41
C ARG A 385 39.36 -5.20 -2.97
N LYS A 386 38.79 -4.40 -2.06
CA LYS A 386 38.72 -4.70 -0.64
C LYS A 386 38.00 -6.04 -0.41
N ILE A 387 36.78 -6.20 -0.94
CA ILE A 387 35.98 -7.42 -0.78
C ILE A 387 36.74 -8.67 -1.23
N VAL A 388 37.35 -8.63 -2.41
CA VAL A 388 38.12 -9.77 -2.94
C VAL A 388 39.35 -10.04 -2.07
N SER A 389 40.14 -9.01 -1.77
CA SER A 389 41.38 -9.19 -1.00
C SER A 389 41.15 -9.72 0.42
N GLU A 390 40.06 -9.32 1.08
CA GLU A 390 39.80 -9.64 2.48
C GLU A 390 38.92 -10.89 2.65
N SER A 391 38.10 -11.26 1.67
CA SER A 391 37.03 -12.26 1.87
C SER A 391 36.84 -13.29 0.76
N TRP A 392 37.66 -13.31 -0.30
CA TRP A 392 37.50 -14.25 -1.43
C TRP A 392 37.35 -15.71 -1.03
N SER A 393 38.21 -16.18 -0.12
CA SER A 393 38.23 -17.57 0.34
C SER A 393 37.53 -17.78 1.69
N THR A 394 36.78 -16.79 2.17
CA THR A 394 36.05 -16.88 3.45
C THR A 394 34.64 -17.40 3.18
N SER A 395 34.27 -18.50 3.83
CA SER A 395 32.91 -19.05 3.76
C SER A 395 32.02 -18.50 4.88
N TYR A 396 30.70 -18.69 4.76
CA TYR A 396 29.80 -18.34 5.87
C TYR A 396 30.05 -19.25 7.09
N PRO A 397 30.00 -18.72 8.33
CA PRO A 397 30.17 -19.53 9.53
C PRO A 397 29.20 -20.71 9.62
N ASN A 398 27.97 -20.53 9.11
CA ASN A 398 26.89 -21.52 9.17
C ASN A 398 26.71 -22.31 7.85
N ASP A 399 27.45 -21.97 6.79
CA ASP A 399 27.41 -22.65 5.50
C ASP A 399 28.81 -22.65 4.87
N PRO A 400 29.67 -23.63 5.24
CA PRO A 400 31.05 -23.72 4.74
C PRO A 400 31.16 -23.89 3.23
N SER A 401 30.07 -24.29 2.55
CA SER A 401 30.04 -24.47 1.11
C SER A 401 29.79 -23.16 0.34
N SER A 402 29.35 -22.11 1.04
CA SER A 402 28.98 -20.84 0.44
C SER A 402 30.00 -19.75 0.73
N TYR A 403 30.54 -19.18 -0.33
CA TYR A 403 31.55 -18.11 -0.30
C TYR A 403 30.90 -16.77 -0.70
N PRO A 404 30.55 -15.89 0.27
CA PRO A 404 29.85 -14.63 0.00
C PRO A 404 30.58 -13.72 -1.00
N ALA A 405 31.91 -13.59 -0.89
CA ALA A 405 32.67 -12.76 -1.82
C ALA A 405 32.64 -13.30 -3.26
N ASN A 406 32.78 -14.61 -3.45
CA ASN A 406 32.67 -15.25 -4.77
C ASN A 406 31.27 -15.01 -5.35
N TYR A 407 30.23 -15.24 -4.56
CA TYR A 407 28.84 -15.00 -4.96
C TYR A 407 28.61 -13.52 -5.35
N PHE A 408 29.16 -12.60 -4.56
CA PHE A 408 29.07 -11.16 -4.81
C PHE A 408 29.73 -10.80 -6.15
N VAL A 409 30.99 -11.20 -6.36
CA VAL A 409 31.75 -10.91 -7.58
C VAL A 409 31.08 -11.52 -8.82
N HIS A 410 30.67 -12.78 -8.72
CA HIS A 410 30.02 -13.48 -9.82
C HIS A 410 28.70 -12.82 -10.22
N ASN A 411 27.86 -12.47 -9.25
CA ASN A 411 26.62 -11.74 -9.52
C ASN A 411 26.91 -10.36 -10.07
N ALA A 412 27.98 -9.71 -9.61
CA ALA A 412 28.31 -8.38 -10.07
C ALA A 412 28.65 -8.33 -11.55
N ILE A 413 29.51 -9.25 -11.93
CA ILE A 413 29.92 -9.43 -13.32
C ILE A 413 28.74 -9.88 -14.16
N SER A 414 27.93 -10.82 -13.69
CA SER A 414 26.74 -11.28 -14.41
C SER A 414 25.72 -10.16 -14.63
N ASN A 415 25.48 -9.30 -13.62
CA ASN A 415 24.53 -8.19 -13.74
C ASN A 415 25.02 -7.14 -14.74
N VAL A 416 26.31 -6.75 -14.68
CA VAL A 416 26.90 -5.79 -15.63
C VAL A 416 26.89 -6.34 -17.05
N THR A 417 27.22 -7.62 -17.23
CA THR A 417 27.38 -8.23 -18.56
C THR A 417 26.04 -8.54 -19.23
N LEU A 418 25.03 -8.99 -18.48
CA LEU A 418 23.74 -9.44 -19.02
C LEU A 418 22.61 -8.41 -18.94
N ASN A 419 22.49 -7.69 -17.81
CA ASN A 419 21.28 -6.92 -17.51
C ASN A 419 21.46 -5.41 -17.66
N PHE A 420 22.71 -4.92 -17.59
CA PHE A 420 22.98 -3.51 -17.74
C PHE A 420 22.69 -3.08 -19.19
N SER A 421 21.90 -2.01 -19.35
CA SER A 421 21.50 -1.50 -20.66
C SER A 421 22.72 -1.17 -21.51
N SER A 422 22.64 -1.43 -22.81
CA SER A 422 23.68 -1.09 -23.79
C SER A 422 23.86 0.44 -23.88
N ASN A 423 24.75 0.98 -23.06
CA ASN A 423 25.12 2.38 -22.93
C ASN A 423 26.65 2.46 -22.71
N PRO A 424 27.34 3.54 -23.12
CA PRO A 424 28.72 3.83 -22.75
C PRO A 424 29.14 3.46 -21.32
N LEU A 425 28.24 3.54 -20.34
CA LEU A 425 28.49 3.12 -18.96
C LEU A 425 28.82 1.62 -18.82
N LYS A 426 28.15 0.74 -19.57
CA LYS A 426 28.40 -0.72 -19.55
C LYS A 426 29.83 -1.03 -19.97
N ALA A 427 30.28 -0.41 -21.06
CA ALA A 427 31.64 -0.56 -21.58
C ALA A 427 32.70 -0.18 -20.54
N ARG A 428 32.49 0.97 -19.88
CA ARG A 428 33.38 1.47 -18.82
C ARG A 428 33.40 0.54 -17.62
N LEU A 429 32.24 0.06 -17.18
CA LEU A 429 32.14 -0.88 -16.06
C LEU A 429 32.80 -2.23 -16.36
N ILE A 430 32.65 -2.76 -17.57
CA ILE A 430 33.35 -3.99 -18.00
C ILE A 430 34.87 -3.78 -17.91
N ASN A 431 35.38 -2.64 -18.40
CA ASN A 431 36.81 -2.36 -18.36
C ASN A 431 37.33 -2.20 -16.92
N VAL A 432 36.59 -1.49 -16.06
CA VAL A 432 36.92 -1.36 -14.63
C VAL A 432 36.92 -2.73 -13.96
N LEU A 433 35.87 -3.53 -14.13
CA LEU A 433 35.78 -4.88 -13.56
C LEU A 433 36.89 -5.80 -14.06
N LEU A 434 37.23 -5.76 -15.35
CA LEU A 434 38.32 -6.56 -15.92
C LEU A 434 39.69 -6.14 -15.35
N ASN A 435 39.93 -4.84 -15.19
CA ASN A 435 41.16 -4.32 -14.59
C ASN A 435 41.27 -4.72 -13.11
N ILE A 436 40.17 -4.64 -12.37
CA ILE A 436 40.13 -5.08 -10.98
C ILE A 436 40.39 -6.57 -10.91
N PHE A 437 39.62 -7.37 -11.67
CA PHE A 437 39.74 -8.82 -11.70
C PHE A 437 41.19 -9.25 -11.93
N ASN A 438 41.84 -8.74 -12.98
CA ASN A 438 43.22 -9.09 -13.31
C ASN A 438 44.25 -8.65 -12.25
N ALA A 439 43.90 -7.66 -11.42
CA ALA A 439 44.79 -7.16 -10.38
C ALA A 439 44.61 -7.87 -9.03
N VAL A 440 43.44 -8.46 -8.74
CA VAL A 440 43.17 -9.16 -7.47
C VAL A 440 42.96 -10.67 -7.61
N LEU A 441 42.72 -11.17 -8.82
CA LEU A 441 42.44 -12.58 -9.12
C LEU A 441 43.22 -13.06 -10.33
N LYS A 442 43.52 -14.35 -10.33
CA LYS A 442 43.97 -15.07 -11.52
C LYS A 442 42.76 -15.60 -12.28
N PRO A 443 42.81 -15.68 -13.63
CA PRO A 443 41.74 -16.27 -14.43
C PRO A 443 41.27 -17.64 -13.93
N GLN A 444 42.18 -18.48 -13.42
CA GLN A 444 41.85 -19.83 -12.91
C GLN A 444 41.06 -19.83 -11.59
N GLN A 445 41.04 -18.71 -10.84
CA GLN A 445 40.31 -18.63 -9.58
C GLN A 445 38.81 -18.43 -9.78
N ASP A 446 38.40 -17.78 -10.86
CA ASP A 446 37.01 -17.64 -11.28
C ASP A 446 36.92 -17.56 -12.82
N PRO A 447 37.02 -18.72 -13.50
CA PRO A 447 37.07 -18.78 -14.96
C PRO A 447 35.82 -18.19 -15.63
N GLU A 448 34.65 -18.40 -15.05
CA GLU A 448 33.39 -17.96 -15.62
C GLU A 448 33.31 -16.42 -15.63
N SER A 449 33.57 -15.78 -14.50
CA SER A 449 33.61 -14.33 -14.39
C SER A 449 34.64 -13.70 -15.34
N PHE A 450 35.84 -14.29 -15.42
CA PHE A 450 36.88 -13.82 -16.33
C PHE A 450 36.44 -13.89 -17.80
N LEU A 451 35.92 -15.06 -18.23
CA LEU A 451 35.44 -15.26 -19.61
C LEU A 451 34.29 -14.32 -19.94
N ARG A 452 33.33 -14.13 -19.01
CA ARG A 452 32.23 -13.17 -19.17
C ARG A 452 32.74 -11.76 -19.40
N LEU A 453 33.71 -11.29 -18.61
CA LEU A 453 34.28 -9.96 -18.77
C LEU A 453 35.03 -9.79 -20.10
N ILE A 454 35.88 -10.75 -20.45
CA ILE A 454 36.64 -10.73 -21.71
C ILE A 454 35.70 -10.70 -22.91
N PHE A 455 34.74 -11.61 -22.99
CA PHE A 455 33.82 -11.66 -24.12
C PHE A 455 32.89 -10.45 -24.16
N SER A 456 32.42 -9.96 -23.02
CA SER A 456 31.60 -8.75 -22.98
C SER A 456 32.38 -7.51 -23.43
N SER A 457 33.71 -7.48 -23.22
CA SER A 457 34.55 -6.39 -23.73
C SER A 457 34.60 -6.33 -25.26
N PHE A 458 34.37 -7.46 -25.94
CA PHE A 458 34.31 -7.51 -27.41
C PHE A 458 32.97 -7.03 -27.97
N LEU A 459 31.91 -7.02 -27.15
CA LEU A 459 30.53 -6.74 -27.53
C LEU A 459 30.07 -5.31 -27.17
N GLN A 460 31.01 -4.40 -26.90
CA GLN A 460 30.69 -3.04 -26.42
C GLN A 460 30.07 -2.13 -27.50
N ASP A 461 30.40 -2.36 -28.77
CA ASP A 461 29.94 -1.56 -29.93
C ASP A 461 29.28 -2.46 -30.99
N PRO A 462 28.46 -1.88 -31.91
CA PRO A 462 28.01 -2.59 -33.09
C PRO A 462 29.21 -3.16 -33.86
N ILE A 463 29.36 -4.48 -33.79
CA ILE A 463 30.51 -5.20 -34.32
C ILE A 463 30.05 -6.15 -35.41
N SER A 464 30.77 -6.21 -36.53
CA SER A 464 30.45 -7.19 -37.58
C SER A 464 30.79 -8.61 -37.10
N PRO A 465 30.12 -9.66 -37.61
CA PRO A 465 30.47 -11.04 -37.26
C PRO A 465 31.95 -11.36 -37.52
N GLN A 466 32.51 -10.83 -38.61
CA GLN A 466 33.91 -11.04 -38.98
C GLN A 466 34.89 -10.36 -38.01
N GLU A 467 34.60 -9.12 -37.60
CA GLU A 467 35.44 -8.40 -36.63
C GLU A 467 35.37 -9.07 -35.23
N LEU A 468 34.18 -9.50 -34.81
CA LEU A 468 34.01 -10.24 -33.56
C LEU A 468 34.74 -11.57 -33.60
N ALA A 469 34.63 -12.32 -34.70
CA ALA A 469 35.38 -13.56 -34.92
C ALA A 469 36.88 -13.32 -34.85
N SER A 470 37.39 -12.21 -35.40
CA SER A 470 38.80 -11.84 -35.32
C SER A 470 39.26 -11.61 -33.88
N LYS A 471 38.48 -10.87 -33.07
CA LYS A 471 38.80 -10.63 -31.65
C LYS A 471 38.80 -11.93 -30.85
N VAL A 472 37.81 -12.80 -31.08
CA VAL A 472 37.70 -14.11 -30.43
C VAL A 472 38.87 -15.02 -30.84
N SER A 473 39.13 -15.17 -32.14
CA SER A 473 40.24 -15.98 -32.68
C SER A 473 41.60 -15.56 -32.09
N THR A 474 41.80 -14.25 -31.87
CA THR A 474 43.04 -13.73 -31.28
C THR A 474 43.21 -14.10 -29.80
N ILE A 475 42.12 -14.24 -29.04
CA ILE A 475 42.19 -14.55 -27.60
C ILE A 475 42.20 -16.05 -27.31
N LEU A 476 41.61 -16.88 -28.18
CA LEU A 476 41.44 -18.31 -27.94
C LEU A 476 42.74 -19.07 -27.63
N PRO A 477 43.88 -18.87 -28.33
CA PRO A 477 45.14 -19.54 -27.98
C PRO A 477 45.61 -19.21 -26.55
N LYS A 478 45.39 -17.96 -26.10
CA LYS A 478 45.73 -17.56 -24.72
C LYS A 478 44.80 -18.20 -23.71
N LEU A 479 43.51 -18.34 -24.05
CA LEU A 479 42.55 -19.03 -23.18
C LEU A 479 42.88 -20.53 -23.07
N ASP A 480 43.32 -21.16 -24.16
CA ASP A 480 43.80 -22.55 -24.15
C ASP A 480 45.01 -22.72 -23.23
N GLU A 481 45.99 -21.81 -23.30
CA GLU A 481 47.14 -21.81 -22.38
C GLU A 481 46.74 -21.67 -20.91
N ILE A 482 45.73 -20.84 -20.61
CA ILE A 482 45.26 -20.55 -19.25
C ILE A 482 44.42 -21.69 -18.67
N PHE A 483 43.53 -22.28 -19.48
CA PHE A 483 42.41 -23.11 -19.04
C PHE A 483 42.43 -24.54 -19.61
N SER A 484 43.27 -24.84 -20.59
CA SER A 484 43.21 -26.03 -21.44
C SER A 484 41.93 -26.12 -22.28
N ILE A 485 42.06 -26.79 -23.42
CA ILE A 485 41.02 -27.00 -24.43
C ILE A 485 39.73 -27.60 -23.86
N THR A 486 39.83 -28.30 -22.72
CA THR A 486 38.68 -28.86 -21.98
C THR A 486 37.68 -27.82 -21.49
N LEU A 487 38.09 -26.56 -21.32
CA LEU A 487 37.22 -25.47 -20.90
C LEU A 487 36.64 -24.65 -22.07
N MET A 488 36.93 -25.03 -23.33
CA MET A 488 36.37 -24.37 -24.52
C MET A 488 34.86 -24.50 -24.63
N SER A 489 34.28 -25.61 -24.16
CA SER A 489 32.83 -25.80 -24.12
C SER A 489 32.13 -24.86 -23.11
N ILE A 490 32.80 -24.54 -21.99
CA ILE A 490 32.30 -23.55 -21.03
C ILE A 490 32.42 -22.15 -21.64
N ALA A 491 33.56 -21.84 -22.26
CA ALA A 491 33.78 -20.56 -22.92
C ALA A 491 32.76 -20.31 -24.05
N SER A 492 32.49 -21.32 -24.90
CA SER A 492 31.50 -21.23 -25.97
C SER A 492 30.08 -21.06 -25.41
N CYS A 493 29.73 -21.75 -24.32
CA CYS A 493 28.45 -21.60 -23.64
C CYS A 493 28.25 -20.17 -23.11
N LEU A 494 29.24 -19.63 -22.40
CA LEU A 494 29.18 -18.26 -21.87
C LEU A 494 29.13 -17.23 -23.00
N PHE A 495 29.91 -17.44 -24.06
CA PHE A 495 29.89 -16.58 -25.24
C PHE A 495 28.53 -16.63 -25.94
N HIS A 496 27.94 -17.83 -26.10
CA HIS A 496 26.61 -18.02 -26.68
C HIS A 496 25.54 -17.24 -25.89
N GLN A 497 25.59 -17.31 -24.56
CA GLN A 497 24.70 -16.52 -23.70
C GLN A 497 24.86 -15.03 -24.01
N LEU A 498 26.08 -14.50 -24.01
CA LEU A 498 26.32 -13.07 -24.25
C LEU A 498 25.86 -12.60 -25.64
N ILE A 499 26.14 -13.37 -26.70
CA ILE A 499 25.71 -13.01 -28.06
C ILE A 499 24.20 -13.15 -28.23
N SER A 500 23.54 -14.09 -27.54
CA SER A 500 22.07 -14.22 -27.62
C SER A 500 21.35 -13.05 -26.95
N PHE A 501 21.93 -12.46 -25.90
CA PHE A 501 21.44 -11.23 -25.28
C PHE A 501 21.79 -9.97 -26.08
N SER A 502 22.96 -9.92 -26.71
CA SER A 502 23.48 -8.70 -27.36
C SER A 502 23.14 -8.59 -28.86
N CYS A 503 22.96 -9.72 -29.54
CA CYS A 503 22.76 -9.80 -30.99
C CYS A 503 21.46 -10.57 -31.31
N CYS A 504 20.50 -9.89 -31.94
CA CYS A 504 19.14 -10.41 -32.04
C CYS A 504 18.85 -11.36 -33.21
N SER A 505 19.70 -11.45 -34.26
CA SER A 505 19.38 -12.26 -35.43
C SER A 505 20.12 -13.61 -35.43
N PRO A 506 19.41 -14.74 -35.63
CA PRO A 506 20.04 -16.04 -35.86
C PRO A 506 21.07 -16.00 -37.00
N GLN A 507 20.79 -15.22 -38.05
CA GLN A 507 21.70 -15.02 -39.17
C GLN A 507 23.07 -14.46 -38.72
N TYR A 508 23.08 -13.44 -37.86
CA TYR A 508 24.33 -12.88 -37.33
C TYR A 508 25.15 -13.94 -36.59
N GLN A 509 24.50 -14.79 -35.81
CA GLN A 509 25.16 -15.85 -35.05
C GLN A 509 25.77 -16.92 -35.99
N LEU A 510 25.06 -17.30 -37.07
CA LEU A 510 25.60 -18.22 -38.08
C LEU A 510 26.74 -17.62 -38.89
N ASP A 511 26.65 -16.33 -39.25
CA ASP A 511 27.72 -15.63 -39.94
C ASP A 511 28.97 -15.49 -39.04
N LEU A 512 28.78 -15.36 -37.73
CA LEU A 512 29.86 -15.37 -36.75
C LEU A 512 30.54 -16.73 -36.68
N VAL A 513 29.76 -17.83 -36.63
CA VAL A 513 30.31 -19.19 -36.67
C VAL A 513 31.09 -19.42 -37.95
N GLN A 514 30.55 -19.05 -39.12
CA GLN A 514 31.26 -19.17 -40.38
C GLN A 514 32.57 -18.36 -40.36
N SER A 515 32.51 -17.12 -39.90
CA SER A 515 33.68 -16.24 -39.82
C SER A 515 34.77 -16.83 -38.92
N LEU A 516 34.40 -17.51 -37.83
CA LEU A 516 35.34 -18.22 -36.95
C LEU A 516 36.00 -19.42 -37.67
N ILE A 517 35.24 -20.21 -38.43
CA ILE A 517 35.76 -21.32 -39.24
C ILE A 517 36.77 -20.81 -40.28
N ASP A 518 36.49 -19.67 -40.90
CA ASP A 518 37.33 -19.10 -41.97
C ASP A 518 38.76 -18.72 -41.50
N PHE A 519 38.98 -18.54 -40.18
CA PHE A 519 40.34 -18.34 -39.63
C PHE A 519 41.22 -19.60 -39.67
N ASN A 520 40.64 -20.77 -39.92
CA ASN A 520 41.34 -22.03 -40.18
C ASN A 520 42.44 -22.39 -39.16
N ASN A 521 42.18 -22.16 -37.87
CA ASN A 521 43.01 -22.64 -36.77
C ASN A 521 42.19 -23.60 -35.87
N ASN A 522 42.86 -24.54 -35.22
CA ASN A 522 42.18 -25.64 -34.53
C ASN A 522 41.29 -25.14 -33.39
N GLU A 523 41.80 -24.22 -32.56
CA GLU A 523 41.13 -23.68 -31.38
C GLU A 523 39.86 -22.92 -31.77
N THR A 524 39.93 -22.10 -32.81
CA THR A 524 38.81 -21.30 -33.32
C THR A 524 37.77 -22.16 -34.00
N THR A 525 38.17 -23.17 -34.77
CA THR A 525 37.21 -24.09 -35.39
C THR A 525 36.52 -24.98 -34.35
N ILE A 526 37.23 -25.43 -33.31
CA ILE A 526 36.61 -26.16 -32.18
C ILE A 526 35.61 -25.27 -31.47
N PHE A 527 36.00 -24.03 -31.15
CA PHE A 527 35.10 -23.06 -30.53
C PHE A 527 33.87 -22.76 -31.40
N ALA A 528 34.05 -22.64 -32.72
CA ALA A 528 32.95 -22.44 -33.67
C ALA A 528 31.99 -23.64 -33.70
N ALA A 529 32.52 -24.86 -33.69
CA ALA A 529 31.71 -26.09 -33.65
C ALA A 529 30.91 -26.20 -32.35
N GLU A 530 31.54 -25.93 -31.20
CA GLU A 530 30.87 -25.86 -29.89
C GLU A 530 29.81 -24.76 -29.85
N LEU A 531 30.07 -23.61 -30.45
CA LEU A 531 29.10 -22.51 -30.51
C LEU A 531 27.90 -22.89 -31.37
N LEU A 532 28.12 -23.55 -32.51
CA LEU A 532 27.05 -24.06 -33.38
C LEU A 532 26.19 -25.13 -32.70
N TYR A 533 26.81 -25.99 -31.87
CA TYR A 533 26.10 -27.01 -31.08
C TYR A 533 25.04 -26.41 -30.15
N LEU A 534 25.26 -25.19 -29.67
CA LEU A 534 24.34 -24.49 -28.77
C LEU A 534 23.21 -23.75 -29.50
N MET A 535 23.29 -23.60 -30.83
CA MET A 535 22.33 -22.84 -31.62
C MET A 535 21.12 -23.67 -32.03
N SER A 536 19.96 -23.02 -32.15
CA SER A 536 18.75 -23.65 -32.66
C SER A 536 18.62 -23.47 -34.18
N PRO A 537 18.41 -24.54 -34.98
CA PRO A 537 18.32 -24.44 -36.44
C PRO A 537 17.02 -23.79 -36.95
N ARG A 538 16.08 -23.44 -36.06
CA ARG A 538 14.67 -23.13 -36.40
C ARG A 538 14.46 -22.00 -37.43
N PHE A 539 15.41 -21.09 -37.58
CA PHE A 539 15.22 -19.89 -38.38
C PHE A 539 16.08 -19.83 -39.66
N GLU A 540 17.08 -20.70 -39.82
CA GLU A 540 18.03 -20.70 -40.96
C GLU A 540 18.59 -22.10 -41.26
N ILE A 541 17.71 -23.11 -41.39
CA ILE A 541 18.09 -24.54 -41.49
C ILE A 541 19.11 -24.79 -42.60
N LYS A 542 18.91 -24.19 -43.78
CA LYS A 542 19.80 -24.40 -44.93
C LYS A 542 21.23 -23.96 -44.60
N ARG A 543 21.38 -22.74 -44.08
CA ARG A 543 22.69 -22.17 -43.72
C ARG A 543 23.34 -22.96 -42.59
N PHE A 544 22.54 -23.37 -41.61
CA PHE A 544 23.00 -24.23 -40.51
C PHE A 544 23.59 -25.56 -41.02
N LEU A 545 22.91 -26.24 -41.95
CA LEU A 545 23.38 -27.49 -42.56
C LEU A 545 24.63 -27.32 -43.44
N GLU A 546 24.75 -26.19 -44.15
CA GLU A 546 25.96 -25.85 -44.92
C GLU A 546 27.18 -25.80 -44.00
N ILE A 547 27.05 -25.13 -42.85
CA ILE A 547 28.13 -25.01 -41.85
C ILE A 547 28.48 -26.38 -41.26
N ILE A 548 27.50 -27.21 -40.90
CA ILE A 548 27.75 -28.57 -40.38
C ILE A 548 28.54 -29.41 -41.39
N THR A 549 28.16 -29.35 -42.67
CA THR A 549 28.83 -30.10 -43.73
C THR A 549 30.29 -29.67 -43.87
N ALA A 550 30.56 -28.36 -43.76
CA ALA A 550 31.93 -27.83 -43.76
C ALA A 550 32.74 -28.34 -42.55
N LEU A 551 32.14 -28.37 -41.35
CA LEU A 551 32.79 -28.89 -40.14
C LEU A 551 33.07 -30.40 -40.20
N GLN A 552 32.20 -31.20 -40.84
CA GLN A 552 32.42 -32.64 -41.03
C GLN A 552 33.64 -32.97 -41.91
N GLN A 553 34.03 -32.05 -42.79
CA GLN A 553 35.20 -32.20 -43.66
C GLN A 553 36.51 -31.72 -42.99
N HIS A 554 36.44 -31.21 -41.75
CA HIS A 554 37.60 -30.66 -41.06
C HIS A 554 38.56 -31.77 -40.57
N ALA A 555 39.87 -31.55 -40.64
CA ALA A 555 40.87 -32.57 -40.28
C ALA A 555 40.93 -32.91 -38.77
N HIS A 556 40.48 -31.99 -37.91
CA HIS A 556 40.58 -32.14 -36.45
C HIS A 556 39.49 -33.07 -35.89
N PRO A 557 39.84 -34.17 -35.17
CA PRO A 557 38.87 -35.16 -34.69
C PRO A 557 37.74 -34.60 -33.81
N ALA A 558 38.05 -33.63 -32.93
CA ALA A 558 37.05 -33.02 -32.07
C ALA A 558 35.98 -32.25 -32.86
N VAL A 559 36.38 -31.54 -33.93
CA VAL A 559 35.46 -30.78 -34.78
C VAL A 559 34.51 -31.73 -35.50
N MET A 560 35.04 -32.81 -36.09
CA MET A 560 34.22 -33.84 -36.74
C MET A 560 33.25 -34.48 -35.75
N ALA A 561 33.72 -34.85 -34.56
CA ALA A 561 32.89 -35.48 -33.53
C ALA A 561 31.72 -34.56 -33.13
N ILE A 562 31.97 -33.29 -32.85
CA ILE A 562 30.91 -32.31 -32.52
C ILE A 562 29.92 -32.18 -33.68
N ALA A 563 30.42 -32.02 -34.92
CA ALA A 563 29.56 -31.90 -36.10
C ALA A 563 28.64 -33.12 -36.31
N HIS A 564 29.14 -34.34 -36.07
CA HIS A 564 28.32 -35.56 -36.11
C HIS A 564 27.25 -35.60 -35.02
N VAL A 565 27.57 -35.15 -33.80
CA VAL A 565 26.59 -35.05 -32.71
C VAL A 565 25.49 -34.04 -33.07
N ILE A 566 25.85 -32.86 -33.57
CA ILE A 566 24.87 -31.84 -34.00
C ILE A 566 23.92 -32.41 -35.06
N LEU A 567 24.46 -33.10 -36.07
CA LEU A 567 23.65 -33.70 -37.13
C LEU A 567 22.68 -34.75 -36.56
N HIS A 568 23.13 -35.58 -35.62
CA HIS A 568 22.30 -36.62 -35.03
C HIS A 568 21.19 -36.07 -34.13
N MET A 569 21.42 -34.96 -33.43
CA MET A 569 20.39 -34.33 -32.59
C MET A 569 19.28 -33.63 -33.39
N HIS A 570 19.54 -33.30 -34.65
CA HIS A 570 18.63 -32.53 -35.51
C HIS A 570 18.09 -33.32 -36.72
N SER A 571 18.53 -34.57 -36.89
CA SER A 571 17.93 -35.57 -37.78
C SER A 571 16.74 -36.24 -37.11
#